data_AF-A0A851NA05-F1
#
_entry.id   AF-A0A851NA05-F1
#
_cell.length_a   1.000
_cell.length_b   1.000
_cell.length_c   1.000
_cell.angle_alpha   90.00
_cell.angle_beta   90.00
_cell.angle_gamma   90.00
#
_symmetry.space_group_name_H-M   'P 1'
#
loop_
_entity.id
_entity.type
_entity.pdbx_description
1 polymer ?
#
loop_
_entity_poly.entity_id
_entity_poly.type
_entity_poly.pdbx_seq_one_letter_code
_entity_poly.pdbx_strand_id
1 'polypeptide(L)'
;PPPQLHAGYCREKDAYLPHRVVQAWELAQFIRHTAKAADVVLLGGDLNMHPGDVGIRLLRAWTGLQDAFTEAKRFEGCEDGCTLVPNNCFTVKSELQPFPLGVRIDYILYKSVLSVTVRCEELRTTTGTVPGMDIPYSDHEAVMATLRVQRRGQAAGATPSMAGPALAEVLSEARTEVHVGLLAARRQRYSWGRMAVLALLLLLLQALGALGALAGPAAGQPFPVLSFSLLAFLASAVLLLAAGLHLFHRIEVKMLQGTEEQMRMAARGLQE
;
A
#
# COMPACT_ATOMS: atom_id res chain seq x y z
N PRO A 1 10.14 0.27 14.48
CA PRO A 1 9.28 -0.87 14.09
C PRO A 1 9.56 -1.20 12.62
N PRO A 2 9.57 -2.49 12.23
CA PRO A 2 9.64 -2.87 10.82
C PRO A 2 8.47 -2.24 10.04
N PRO A 3 8.66 -1.89 8.75
CA PRO A 3 7.58 -1.33 7.94
C PRO A 3 6.48 -2.38 7.74
N GLN A 4 5.24 -1.93 7.85
CA GLN A 4 4.05 -2.71 7.50
C GLN A 4 3.31 -1.96 6.39
N LEU A 5 3.22 -2.57 5.21
CA LEU A 5 2.48 -1.99 4.09
C LEU A 5 0.99 -2.29 4.23
N HIS A 6 0.14 -1.52 3.54
CA HIS A 6 -1.31 -1.71 3.63
C HIS A 6 -1.69 -3.13 3.22
N ALA A 7 -2.67 -3.75 3.88
CA ALA A 7 -3.10 -5.10 3.53
C ALA A 7 -3.78 -5.16 2.16
N GLY A 8 -3.63 -6.29 1.47
CA GLY A 8 -4.36 -6.60 0.23
C GLY A 8 -5.63 -7.39 0.54
N TYR A 9 -6.73 -6.70 0.88
CA TYR A 9 -7.98 -7.35 1.32
C TYR A 9 -8.71 -8.13 0.20
N CYS A 10 -8.53 -7.78 -1.08
CA CYS A 10 -9.14 -8.49 -2.20
C CYS A 10 -8.31 -8.30 -3.49
N ARG A 11 -7.78 -9.39 -4.04
CA ARG A 11 -6.94 -9.38 -5.26
C ARG A 11 -7.73 -9.06 -6.54
N GLU A 12 -8.96 -9.53 -6.65
CA GLU A 12 -9.80 -9.31 -7.85
C GLU A 12 -10.30 -7.87 -7.97
N LYS A 13 -10.39 -7.14 -6.85
CA LYS A 13 -10.78 -5.73 -6.79
C LYS A 13 -9.86 -4.97 -5.83
N ASP A 14 -8.58 -4.96 -6.17
CA ASP A 14 -7.57 -4.36 -5.30
C ASP A 14 -7.51 -2.84 -5.44
N ALA A 15 -8.48 -2.16 -4.83
CA ALA A 15 -8.52 -0.70 -4.78
C ALA A 15 -7.29 -0.09 -4.07
N TYR A 16 -6.54 -0.89 -3.32
CA TYR A 16 -5.38 -0.45 -2.53
C TYR A 16 -4.04 -0.74 -3.21
N LEU A 17 -4.02 -1.47 -4.33
CA LEU A 17 -2.79 -1.73 -5.08
C LEU A 17 -2.02 -0.44 -5.41
N PRO A 18 -2.64 0.65 -5.93
CA PRO A 18 -1.93 1.89 -6.17
C PRO A 18 -1.29 2.47 -4.90
N HIS A 19 -1.95 2.34 -3.75
CA HIS A 19 -1.42 2.82 -2.47
C HIS A 19 -0.22 2.01 -2.01
N ARG A 20 -0.28 0.67 -2.12
CA ARG A 20 0.87 -0.20 -1.79
C ARG A 20 2.07 0.06 -2.71
N VAL A 21 1.81 0.36 -3.99
CA VAL A 21 2.86 0.76 -4.94
C VAL A 21 3.49 2.10 -4.56
N VAL A 22 2.70 3.08 -4.14
CA VAL A 22 3.25 4.35 -3.60
C VAL A 22 4.08 4.10 -2.35
N GLN A 23 3.58 3.32 -1.38
CA GLN A 23 4.34 3.03 -0.17
C GLN A 23 5.65 2.28 -0.47
N ALA A 24 5.64 1.34 -1.42
CA ALA A 24 6.84 0.66 -1.89
C ALA A 24 7.84 1.63 -2.52
N TRP A 25 7.36 2.59 -3.32
CA TRP A 25 8.20 3.64 -3.90
C TRP A 25 8.82 4.55 -2.84
N GLU A 26 8.04 5.03 -1.88
CA GLU A 26 8.52 5.87 -0.77
C GLU A 26 9.57 5.13 0.06
N LEU A 27 9.31 3.87 0.40
CA LEU A 27 10.27 3.01 1.10
C LEU A 27 11.55 2.81 0.30
N ALA A 28 11.45 2.58 -1.01
CA ALA A 28 12.59 2.42 -1.89
C ALA A 28 13.46 3.69 -1.93
N GLN A 29 12.83 4.86 -1.99
CA GLN A 29 13.50 6.15 -1.94
C GLN A 29 14.20 6.36 -0.59
N PHE A 30 13.50 6.10 0.51
CA PHE A 30 14.06 6.18 1.87
C PHE A 30 15.30 5.31 2.03
N ILE A 31 15.24 4.06 1.57
CA ILE A 31 16.37 3.12 1.61
C ILE A 31 17.55 3.67 0.80
N ARG A 32 17.33 4.18 -0.41
CA ARG A 32 18.43 4.75 -1.23
C ARG A 32 19.08 5.97 -0.59
N HIS A 33 18.31 6.79 0.11
CA HIS A 33 18.81 8.02 0.73
C HIS A 33 19.62 7.72 2.00
N THR A 34 19.22 6.71 2.76
CA THR A 34 19.86 6.35 4.03
C THR A 34 20.97 5.30 3.90
N ALA A 35 20.95 4.48 2.85
CA ALA A 35 21.89 3.37 2.68
C ALA A 35 23.34 3.77 2.36
N LYS A 36 23.61 5.02 1.93
CA LYS A 36 24.93 5.44 1.41
C LYS A 36 26.09 5.26 2.40
N ALA A 37 25.80 5.34 3.70
CA ALA A 37 26.80 5.23 4.76
C ALA A 37 26.77 3.87 5.49
N ALA A 38 25.90 2.94 5.09
CA ALA A 38 25.75 1.65 5.75
C ALA A 38 26.72 0.61 5.16
N ASP A 39 27.22 -0.32 5.96
CA ASP A 39 27.91 -1.51 5.46
C ASP A 39 26.92 -2.52 4.84
N VAL A 40 25.80 -2.71 5.54
CA VAL A 40 24.73 -3.65 5.20
C VAL A 40 23.39 -2.96 5.43
N VAL A 41 22.45 -3.16 4.50
CA VAL A 41 21.06 -2.75 4.65
C VAL A 41 20.22 -4.00 4.85
N LEU A 42 19.36 -3.96 5.86
CA LEU A 42 18.35 -4.99 6.14
C LEU A 42 16.97 -4.33 6.11
N LEU A 43 16.04 -4.99 5.43
CA LEU A 43 14.63 -4.65 5.43
C LEU A 43 13.87 -5.92 5.82
N GLY A 44 13.30 -5.95 7.02
CA GLY A 44 12.43 -7.02 7.48
C GLY A 44 11.02 -6.48 7.75
N GLY A 45 9.97 -7.22 7.37
CA GLY A 45 8.60 -6.86 7.72
C GLY A 45 7.53 -7.50 6.83
N ASP A 46 6.27 -7.28 7.22
CA ASP A 46 5.08 -7.62 6.45
C ASP A 46 4.86 -6.56 5.36
N LEU A 47 5.15 -6.95 4.12
CA LEU A 47 5.01 -6.07 2.96
C LEU A 47 3.65 -6.23 2.26
N ASN A 48 2.77 -7.12 2.74
CA ASN A 48 1.41 -7.31 2.22
C ASN A 48 1.31 -7.42 0.69
N MET A 49 2.35 -7.96 0.06
CA MET A 49 2.46 -8.14 -1.38
C MET A 49 3.14 -9.46 -1.68
N HIS A 50 2.64 -10.15 -2.69
CA HIS A 50 3.19 -11.40 -3.20
C HIS A 50 4.48 -11.08 -3.99
N PRO A 51 5.45 -12.00 -4.09
CA PRO A 51 6.74 -11.73 -4.75
C PRO A 51 6.62 -11.29 -6.21
N GLY A 52 5.55 -11.70 -6.88
CA GLY A 52 5.22 -11.30 -8.26
C GLY A 52 4.62 -9.90 -8.39
N ASP A 53 4.14 -9.29 -7.30
CA ASP A 53 3.49 -7.99 -7.34
C ASP A 53 4.47 -6.89 -7.70
N VAL A 54 3.98 -5.91 -8.47
CA VAL A 54 4.82 -4.82 -8.98
C VAL A 54 5.50 -4.02 -7.87
N GLY A 55 4.88 -3.88 -6.69
CA GLY A 55 5.48 -3.17 -5.56
C GLY A 55 6.74 -3.85 -5.01
N ILE A 56 6.75 -5.19 -4.86
CA ILE A 56 7.94 -5.94 -4.42
C ILE A 56 9.01 -5.93 -5.50
N ARG A 57 8.62 -6.15 -6.77
CA ARG A 57 9.55 -6.08 -7.90
C ARG A 57 10.18 -4.69 -8.01
N LEU A 58 9.39 -3.63 -7.89
CA LEU A 58 9.86 -2.24 -7.90
C LEU A 58 10.82 -1.98 -6.74
N LEU A 59 10.44 -2.32 -5.52
CA LEU A 59 11.26 -2.12 -4.33
C LEU A 59 12.64 -2.79 -4.49
N ARG A 60 12.67 -4.06 -4.89
CA ARG A 60 13.91 -4.81 -5.10
C ARG A 60 14.73 -4.24 -6.26
N ALA A 61 14.12 -4.02 -7.42
CA ALA A 61 14.82 -3.53 -8.61
C ALA A 61 15.38 -2.11 -8.41
N TRP A 62 14.63 -1.24 -7.73
CA TRP A 62 15.02 0.15 -7.47
C TRP A 62 16.10 0.28 -6.38
N THR A 63 16.06 -0.57 -5.36
CA THR A 63 17.02 -0.52 -4.22
C THR A 63 18.24 -1.43 -4.38
N GLY A 64 18.16 -2.45 -5.23
CA GLY A 64 19.14 -3.53 -5.33
C GLY A 64 19.11 -4.51 -4.15
N LEU A 65 18.02 -4.52 -3.38
CA LEU A 65 17.84 -5.48 -2.29
C LEU A 65 17.59 -6.90 -2.84
N GLN A 66 18.31 -7.86 -2.28
CA GLN A 66 18.15 -9.29 -2.51
C GLN A 66 17.14 -9.87 -1.53
N ASP A 67 16.41 -10.89 -1.97
CA ASP A 67 15.42 -11.58 -1.14
C ASP A 67 16.08 -12.76 -0.43
N ALA A 68 16.09 -12.75 0.91
CA ALA A 68 16.74 -13.82 1.67
C ALA A 68 16.12 -15.19 1.40
N PHE A 69 14.83 -15.25 1.03
CA PHE A 69 14.20 -16.51 0.64
C PHE A 69 14.81 -17.06 -0.65
N THR A 70 15.01 -16.22 -1.67
CA THR A 70 15.58 -16.67 -2.95
C THR A 70 17.07 -16.95 -2.88
N GLU A 71 17.80 -16.26 -1.99
CA GLU A 71 19.25 -16.40 -1.85
C GLU A 71 19.69 -17.45 -0.80
N ALA A 72 18.76 -18.00 -0.02
CA ALA A 72 19.09 -18.95 1.03
C ALA A 72 19.66 -20.26 0.45
N LYS A 73 20.80 -20.72 0.98
CA LYS A 73 21.35 -22.03 0.61
C LYS A 73 20.50 -23.18 1.14
N ARG A 74 19.83 -22.97 2.26
CA ARG A 74 18.95 -23.94 2.91
C ARG A 74 17.68 -23.23 3.36
N PHE A 75 16.55 -23.85 3.07
CA PHE A 75 15.25 -23.36 3.47
C PHE A 75 14.51 -24.46 4.23
N GLU A 76 13.90 -24.10 5.36
CA GLU A 76 13.07 -24.98 6.19
C GLU A 76 11.79 -24.22 6.57
N GLY A 77 10.63 -24.70 6.12
CA GLY A 77 9.38 -23.99 6.36
C GLY A 77 8.29 -24.38 5.38
N CYS A 78 7.24 -23.55 5.32
CA CYS A 78 6.14 -23.75 4.39
C CYS A 78 6.57 -23.58 2.93
N GLU A 79 5.87 -24.29 2.04
CA GLU A 79 6.12 -24.24 0.59
C GLU A 79 6.13 -22.81 0.07
N ASP A 80 7.06 -22.51 -0.86
CA ASP A 80 7.31 -21.18 -1.41
C ASP A 80 7.60 -20.06 -0.39
N GLY A 81 7.91 -20.42 0.86
CA GLY A 81 8.15 -19.49 1.95
C GLY A 81 6.88 -18.76 2.39
N CYS A 82 5.70 -19.35 2.14
CA CYS A 82 4.42 -18.77 2.52
C CYS A 82 4.36 -18.53 4.02
N THR A 83 3.90 -17.34 4.40
CA THR A 83 3.81 -16.92 5.81
C THR A 83 2.37 -16.81 6.26
N LEU A 84 1.45 -16.48 5.35
CA LEU A 84 0.02 -16.62 5.58
C LEU A 84 -0.45 -17.95 4.96
N VAL A 85 -0.71 -18.94 5.80
CA VAL A 85 -0.96 -20.34 5.38
C VAL A 85 -2.39 -20.79 5.64
N PRO A 86 -2.97 -21.68 4.81
CA PRO A 86 -4.37 -22.09 4.90
C PRO A 86 -4.70 -22.96 6.11
N ASN A 87 -3.70 -23.61 6.70
CA ASN A 87 -3.86 -24.48 7.87
C ASN A 87 -3.86 -23.71 9.19
N ASN A 88 -3.59 -22.40 9.17
CA ASN A 88 -3.65 -21.57 10.36
C ASN A 88 -5.10 -21.23 10.70
N CYS A 89 -5.48 -21.39 11.97
CA CYS A 89 -6.86 -21.19 12.43
C CYS A 89 -7.32 -19.73 12.40
N PHE A 90 -6.40 -18.78 12.32
CA PHE A 90 -6.71 -17.35 12.22
C PHE A 90 -6.87 -16.86 10.77
N THR A 91 -6.44 -17.67 9.80
CA THR A 91 -6.48 -17.28 8.38
C THR A 91 -7.90 -17.29 7.82
N VAL A 92 -8.28 -16.20 7.16
CA VAL A 92 -9.55 -16.09 6.45
C VAL A 92 -9.47 -16.82 5.11
N LYS A 93 -10.03 -18.02 5.02
CA LYS A 93 -9.93 -18.91 3.84
C LYS A 93 -10.47 -18.31 2.53
N SER A 94 -11.37 -17.33 2.59
CA SER A 94 -11.84 -16.63 1.39
C SER A 94 -10.78 -15.72 0.78
N GLU A 95 -9.85 -15.20 1.58
CA GLU A 95 -8.77 -14.33 1.10
C GLU A 95 -7.64 -15.12 0.42
N LEU A 96 -7.45 -16.38 0.82
CA LEU A 96 -6.49 -17.31 0.21
C LEU A 96 -7.00 -18.07 -1.02
N GLN A 97 -8.22 -17.81 -1.51
CA GLN A 97 -8.74 -18.51 -2.70
C GLN A 97 -7.79 -18.47 -3.92
N PRO A 98 -7.10 -17.35 -4.23
CA PRO A 98 -6.13 -17.30 -5.32
C PRO A 98 -4.81 -18.04 -5.01
N PHE A 99 -4.56 -18.34 -3.74
CA PHE A 99 -3.31 -18.89 -3.21
C PHE A 99 -3.60 -20.11 -2.31
N PRO A 100 -4.02 -21.25 -2.88
CA PRO A 100 -4.46 -22.41 -2.10
C PRO A 100 -3.38 -23.01 -1.20
N LEU A 101 -2.10 -22.75 -1.49
CA LEU A 101 -0.94 -23.19 -0.69
C LEU A 101 -0.49 -22.14 0.34
N GLY A 102 -1.14 -20.97 0.37
CA GLY A 102 -0.72 -19.82 1.17
C GLY A 102 -0.01 -18.75 0.32
N VAL A 103 0.28 -17.61 0.96
CA VAL A 103 0.94 -16.48 0.31
C VAL A 103 2.13 -16.01 1.13
N ARG A 104 3.24 -15.69 0.44
CA ARG A 104 4.42 -15.07 1.04
C ARG A 104 4.28 -13.55 1.02
N ILE A 105 4.10 -12.97 2.20
CA ILE A 105 3.94 -11.52 2.39
C ILE A 105 4.92 -10.92 3.41
N ASP A 106 5.59 -11.76 4.19
CA ASP A 106 6.68 -11.35 5.08
C ASP A 106 8.03 -11.58 4.43
N TYR A 107 8.91 -10.58 4.53
CA TYR A 107 10.19 -10.58 3.84
C TYR A 107 11.32 -10.23 4.78
N ILE A 108 12.49 -10.81 4.51
CA ILE A 108 13.79 -10.29 4.93
C ILE A 108 14.58 -10.03 3.65
N LEU A 109 14.73 -8.76 3.29
CA LEU A 109 15.53 -8.31 2.17
C LEU A 109 16.86 -7.71 2.66
N TYR A 110 17.94 -7.91 1.92
CA TYR A 110 19.24 -7.40 2.31
C TYR A 110 20.09 -6.94 1.11
N LYS A 111 21.05 -6.05 1.37
CA LYS A 111 22.15 -5.80 0.43
C LYS A 111 23.40 -5.38 1.17
N SER A 112 24.55 -5.61 0.54
CA SER A 112 25.80 -4.99 0.93
C SER A 112 26.02 -3.69 0.16
N VAL A 113 26.64 -2.69 0.79
CA VAL A 113 26.94 -1.39 0.16
C VAL A 113 28.43 -1.08 0.14
N LEU A 114 29.14 -1.29 1.26
CA LEU A 114 30.57 -1.01 1.39
C LEU A 114 31.42 -2.28 1.17
N SER A 115 32.63 -2.31 1.73
CA SER A 115 33.61 -3.40 1.62
C SER A 115 33.23 -4.63 2.46
N VAL A 116 31.98 -5.07 2.35
CA VAL A 116 31.43 -6.23 3.04
C VAL A 116 30.73 -7.14 2.03
N THR A 117 30.74 -8.43 2.26
CA THR A 117 29.91 -9.40 1.54
C THR A 117 28.88 -9.94 2.51
N VAL A 118 27.64 -10.07 2.03
CA VAL A 118 26.52 -10.63 2.79
C VAL A 118 25.94 -11.76 1.98
N ARG A 119 25.73 -12.92 2.62
CA ARG A 119 25.09 -14.08 2.02
C ARG A 119 24.07 -14.67 2.98
N CYS A 120 22.94 -15.11 2.47
CA CYS A 120 21.97 -15.88 3.23
C CYS A 120 22.42 -17.34 3.31
N GLU A 121 22.75 -17.82 4.52
CA GLU A 121 23.13 -19.23 4.73
C GLU A 121 21.90 -20.11 4.94
N GLU A 122 20.86 -19.55 5.56
CA GLU A 122 19.65 -20.28 5.93
C GLU A 122 18.47 -19.32 6.09
N LEU A 123 17.30 -19.74 5.63
CA LEU A 123 16.03 -19.10 5.94
C LEU A 123 15.08 -20.14 6.53
N ARG A 124 14.33 -19.76 7.56
CA ARG A 124 13.29 -20.60 8.16
C ARG A 124 11.99 -19.84 8.31
N THR A 125 10.87 -20.55 8.17
CA THR A 125 9.57 -20.07 8.65
C THR A 125 9.10 -20.93 9.82
N THR A 126 8.41 -20.32 10.77
CA THR A 126 7.83 -21.07 11.89
C THR A 126 6.53 -20.44 12.35
N THR A 127 5.48 -21.26 12.45
CA THR A 127 4.21 -20.86 13.03
C THR A 127 4.36 -20.52 14.53
N GLY A 128 5.13 -21.33 15.28
CA GLY A 128 5.19 -21.28 16.74
C GLY A 128 3.86 -21.60 17.42
N THR A 129 3.84 -22.53 18.38
CA THR A 129 2.59 -22.92 19.07
C THR A 129 2.63 -22.56 20.55
N VAL A 130 1.46 -22.24 21.10
CA VAL A 130 1.28 -21.99 22.53
C VAL A 130 1.59 -23.29 23.30
N PRO A 131 2.48 -23.28 24.32
CA PRO A 131 2.81 -24.47 25.09
C PRO A 131 1.58 -25.22 25.60
N GLY A 132 1.47 -26.49 25.23
CA GLY A 132 0.35 -27.35 25.62
C GLY A 132 -0.91 -27.20 24.78
N MET A 133 -0.91 -26.37 23.73
CA MET A 133 -2.04 -26.20 22.81
C MET A 133 -1.57 -26.31 21.35
N ASP A 134 -2.38 -26.90 20.49
CA ASP A 134 -2.17 -26.89 19.04
C ASP A 134 -2.77 -25.62 18.42
N ILE A 135 -2.39 -24.47 18.98
CA ILE A 135 -2.85 -23.14 18.54
C ILE A 135 -1.62 -22.31 18.22
N PRO A 136 -1.54 -21.71 17.02
CA PRO A 136 -0.45 -20.84 16.63
C PRO A 136 -0.44 -19.54 17.42
N TYR A 137 0.70 -18.85 17.52
CA TYR A 137 0.76 -17.53 18.19
C TYR A 137 0.21 -16.38 17.34
N SER A 138 0.16 -16.56 16.03
CA SER A 138 -0.12 -15.52 15.04
C SER A 138 -0.81 -16.15 13.83
N ASP A 139 -1.51 -15.35 13.03
CA ASP A 139 -2.02 -15.71 11.69
C ASP A 139 -0.89 -15.83 10.65
N HIS A 140 0.25 -15.18 10.90
CA HIS A 140 1.47 -15.28 10.10
C HIS A 140 2.53 -16.21 10.74
N GLU A 141 3.25 -16.95 9.91
CA GLU A 141 4.50 -17.58 10.31
C GLU A 141 5.63 -16.55 10.46
N ALA A 142 6.45 -16.70 11.50
CA ALA A 142 7.64 -15.89 11.68
C ALA A 142 8.73 -16.28 10.68
N VAL A 143 9.35 -15.29 10.04
CA VAL A 143 10.48 -15.47 9.11
C VAL A 143 11.80 -15.21 9.81
N MET A 144 12.74 -16.14 9.69
CA MET A 144 14.08 -16.05 10.28
C MET A 144 15.15 -16.25 9.19
N ALA A 145 16.12 -15.33 9.11
CA ALA A 145 17.24 -15.43 8.17
C ALA A 145 18.57 -15.44 8.93
N THR A 146 19.46 -16.37 8.59
CA THR A 146 20.85 -16.37 9.05
C THR A 146 21.74 -15.79 7.97
N LEU A 147 22.17 -14.54 8.17
CA LEU A 147 23.03 -13.82 7.24
C LEU A 147 24.49 -13.91 7.69
N ARG A 148 25.36 -14.41 6.79
CA ARG A 148 26.81 -14.38 6.99
C ARG A 148 27.38 -13.11 6.38
N VAL A 149 27.97 -12.30 7.25
CA VAL A 149 28.60 -11.03 6.89
C VAL A 149 30.12 -11.17 6.99
N GLN A 150 30.84 -10.86 5.92
CA GLN A 150 32.31 -10.94 5.88
C GLN A 150 32.90 -9.65 5.32
N ARG A 151 33.97 -9.14 5.94
CA ARG A 151 34.71 -8.02 5.34
C ARG A 151 35.41 -8.47 4.07
N ARG A 152 35.25 -7.68 3.02
CA ARG A 152 35.96 -7.85 1.76
C ARG A 152 37.32 -7.18 1.89
N GLY A 153 38.41 -7.96 1.86
CA GLY A 153 39.73 -7.41 1.54
C GLY A 153 39.66 -6.79 0.14
N GLN A 154 40.31 -5.64 -0.07
CA GLN A 154 40.22 -4.80 -1.28
C GLN A 154 39.95 -5.60 -2.57
N ALA A 155 38.68 -5.61 -2.99
CA ALA A 155 38.27 -5.99 -4.33
C ALA A 155 36.89 -5.36 -4.56
N ALA A 156 36.84 -4.34 -5.39
CA ALA A 156 35.58 -3.76 -5.85
C ALA A 156 34.85 -4.81 -6.72
N GLY A 157 33.59 -5.07 -6.39
CA GLY A 157 32.69 -5.79 -7.26
C GLY A 157 31.30 -5.40 -6.83
N ALA A 158 30.71 -4.47 -7.57
CA ALA A 158 29.35 -4.03 -7.38
C ALA A 158 28.43 -5.26 -7.38
N THR A 159 27.51 -5.30 -6.41
CA THR A 159 26.33 -6.17 -6.53
C THR A 159 25.67 -5.90 -7.87
N PRO A 160 25.19 -6.93 -8.60
CA PRO A 160 24.53 -6.73 -9.87
C PRO A 160 23.29 -5.86 -9.64
N SER A 161 23.38 -4.60 -10.03
CA SER A 161 22.19 -3.77 -10.23
C SER A 161 21.39 -4.46 -11.33
N MET A 162 20.07 -4.56 -11.16
CA MET A 162 19.19 -4.95 -12.26
C MET A 162 19.54 -4.11 -13.49
N ALA A 163 19.70 -4.77 -14.63
CA ALA A 163 20.03 -4.12 -15.89
C ALA A 163 18.97 -3.04 -16.18
N GLY A 164 19.41 -1.86 -16.63
CA GLY A 164 18.55 -0.70 -16.89
C GLY A 164 17.21 -1.01 -17.58
N PRO A 165 17.16 -1.91 -18.59
CA PRO A 165 15.92 -2.28 -19.27
C PRO A 165 14.85 -2.92 -18.37
N ALA A 166 15.23 -3.86 -17.49
CA ALA A 166 14.29 -4.54 -16.60
C ALA A 166 13.79 -3.61 -15.48
N LEU A 167 14.64 -2.68 -15.03
CA LEU A 167 14.22 -1.64 -14.09
C LEU A 167 13.23 -0.66 -14.74
N ALA A 168 13.45 -0.27 -15.99
CA ALA A 168 12.57 0.61 -16.74
C ALA A 168 11.19 -0.03 -16.98
N GLU A 169 11.14 -1.33 -17.26
CA GLU A 169 9.89 -2.08 -17.42
C GLU A 169 9.06 -2.08 -16.12
N VAL A 170 9.67 -2.49 -15.00
CA VAL A 170 8.99 -2.52 -13.69
C VAL A 170 8.55 -1.12 -13.24
N LEU A 171 9.37 -0.10 -13.50
CA LEU A 171 9.00 1.29 -13.19
C LEU A 171 7.83 1.78 -14.05
N SER A 172 7.79 1.40 -15.33
CA SER A 172 6.67 1.73 -16.23
C SER A 172 5.37 1.05 -15.79
N GLU A 173 5.46 -0.21 -15.38
CA GLU A 173 4.34 -0.96 -14.81
C GLU A 173 3.82 -0.30 -13.53
N ALA A 174 4.72 -0.02 -12.56
CA ALA A 174 4.37 0.66 -11.31
C ALA A 174 3.71 2.02 -11.54
N ARG A 175 4.26 2.81 -12.47
CA ARG A 175 3.68 4.10 -12.84
C ARG A 175 2.28 3.95 -13.43
N THR A 176 2.04 2.90 -14.22
CA THR A 176 0.72 2.61 -14.79
C THR A 176 -0.30 2.32 -13.69
N GLU A 177 0.06 1.50 -12.69
CA GLU A 177 -0.81 1.23 -11.53
C GLU A 177 -1.14 2.50 -10.74
N VAL A 178 -0.13 3.33 -10.45
CA VAL A 178 -0.34 4.63 -9.78
C VAL A 178 -1.23 5.56 -10.62
N HIS A 179 -1.06 5.56 -11.95
CA HIS A 179 -1.86 6.36 -12.87
C HIS A 179 -3.34 5.91 -12.89
N VAL A 180 -3.60 4.61 -12.90
CA VAL A 180 -4.96 4.05 -12.80
C VAL A 180 -5.62 4.49 -11.48
N GLY A 181 -4.88 4.38 -10.36
CA GLY A 181 -5.33 4.87 -9.06
C GLY A 181 -5.64 6.38 -9.07
N LEU A 182 -4.80 7.18 -9.71
CA LEU A 182 -4.99 8.63 -9.83
C LEU A 182 -6.28 8.98 -10.58
N LEU A 183 -6.59 8.28 -11.67
CA LEU A 183 -7.83 8.47 -12.42
C LEU A 183 -9.06 8.11 -11.59
N ALA A 184 -8.99 7.00 -10.83
CA ALA A 184 -10.05 6.59 -9.92
C ALA A 184 -10.28 7.63 -8.81
N ALA A 185 -9.23 8.09 -8.13
CA ALA A 185 -9.30 9.11 -7.09
C ALA A 185 -9.85 10.45 -7.62
N ARG A 186 -9.46 10.86 -8.82
CA ARG A 186 -10.00 12.07 -9.48
C ARG A 186 -11.50 11.95 -9.74
N ARG A 187 -11.96 10.79 -10.21
CA ARG A 187 -13.39 10.51 -10.43
C ARG A 187 -14.17 10.58 -9.12
N GLN A 188 -13.67 9.96 -8.06
CA GLN A 188 -14.31 10.00 -6.74
C GLN A 188 -14.37 11.42 -6.18
N ARG A 189 -13.25 12.16 -6.23
CA ARG A 189 -13.21 13.58 -5.82
C ARG A 189 -14.27 14.42 -6.51
N TYR A 190 -14.46 14.22 -7.83
CA TYR A 190 -15.47 14.93 -8.61
C TYR A 190 -16.90 14.52 -8.21
N SER A 191 -17.15 13.22 -8.04
CA SER A 191 -18.45 12.69 -7.61
C SER A 191 -18.86 13.26 -6.25
N TRP A 192 -17.99 13.16 -5.24
CA TRP A 192 -18.24 13.68 -3.90
C TRP A 192 -18.33 15.21 -3.86
N GLY A 193 -17.53 15.90 -4.67
CA GLY A 193 -17.65 17.36 -4.82
C GLY A 193 -19.01 17.78 -5.37
N ARG A 194 -19.53 17.06 -6.39
CA ARG A 194 -20.88 17.30 -6.91
C ARG A 194 -21.96 17.02 -5.88
N MET A 195 -21.84 15.93 -5.13
CA MET A 195 -22.80 15.60 -4.06
C MET A 195 -22.82 16.67 -2.97
N ALA A 196 -21.66 17.20 -2.58
CA ALA A 196 -21.57 18.30 -1.62
C ALA A 196 -22.24 19.58 -2.14
N VAL A 197 -22.01 19.94 -3.41
CA VAL A 197 -22.66 21.11 -4.04
C VAL A 197 -24.18 20.93 -4.09
N LEU A 198 -24.67 19.75 -4.49
CA LEU A 198 -26.11 19.46 -4.54
C LEU A 198 -26.76 19.52 -3.15
N ALA A 199 -26.11 18.97 -2.12
CA ALA A 199 -26.59 19.05 -0.75
C ALA A 199 -26.63 20.50 -0.23
N LEU A 200 -25.62 21.31 -0.57
CA LEU A 200 -25.61 22.73 -0.25
C LEU A 200 -26.73 23.51 -0.96
N LEU A 201 -26.94 23.25 -2.25
CA LEU A 201 -28.04 23.87 -3.01
C LEU A 201 -29.41 23.51 -2.42
N LEU A 202 -29.59 22.27 -1.99
CA LEU A 202 -30.82 21.83 -1.32
C LEU A 202 -31.03 22.59 0.00
N LEU A 203 -30.00 22.73 0.83
CA LEU A 203 -30.07 23.52 2.07
C LEU A 203 -30.40 24.99 1.82
N LEU A 204 -29.81 25.59 0.78
CA LEU A 204 -30.12 26.97 0.39
C LEU A 204 -31.57 27.12 -0.08
N LEU A 205 -32.06 26.17 -0.88
CA LEU A 205 -33.47 26.16 -1.31
C LEU A 205 -34.41 26.02 -0.12
N GLN A 206 -34.07 25.16 0.84
CA GLN A 206 -34.84 25.01 2.08
C GLN A 206 -34.84 26.28 2.94
N ALA A 207 -33.70 26.97 3.04
CA ALA A 207 -33.59 28.24 3.74
C ALA A 207 -34.42 29.35 3.07
N LEU A 208 -34.39 29.44 1.74
CA LEU A 208 -35.25 30.35 0.98
C LEU A 208 -36.74 30.04 1.19
N GLY A 209 -37.12 28.75 1.16
CA GLY A 209 -38.49 28.31 1.40
C GLY A 209 -38.98 28.67 2.81
N ALA A 210 -38.15 28.45 3.83
CA ALA A 210 -38.45 28.84 5.20
C ALA A 210 -38.57 30.36 5.37
N LEU A 211 -37.68 31.13 4.74
CA LEU A 211 -37.74 32.60 4.75
C LEU A 211 -39.02 33.12 4.07
N GLY A 212 -39.40 32.52 2.94
CA GLY A 212 -40.63 32.86 2.23
C GLY A 212 -41.90 32.54 3.04
N ALA A 213 -41.89 31.48 3.85
CA ALA A 213 -42.98 31.15 4.76
C ALA A 213 -43.06 32.09 5.98
N LEU A 214 -41.93 32.65 6.42
CA LEU A 214 -41.86 33.56 7.57
C LEU A 214 -42.16 35.02 7.20
N ALA A 215 -41.66 35.50 6.06
CA ALA A 215 -41.64 36.92 5.69
C ALA A 215 -42.11 37.21 4.26
N GLY A 216 -42.56 36.19 3.52
CA GLY A 216 -42.99 36.32 2.13
C GLY A 216 -44.51 36.40 1.94
N PRO A 217 -44.99 36.39 0.68
CA PRO A 217 -46.42 36.47 0.35
C PRO A 217 -47.26 35.31 0.91
N ALA A 218 -46.61 34.21 1.29
CA ALA A 218 -47.23 33.04 1.91
C ALA A 218 -47.19 33.08 3.45
N ALA A 219 -46.78 34.20 4.06
CA ALA A 219 -46.75 34.38 5.50
C ALA A 219 -48.13 34.12 6.12
N GLY A 220 -48.18 33.24 7.13
CA GLY A 220 -49.40 32.83 7.82
C GLY A 220 -50.07 31.55 7.29
N GLN A 221 -49.56 30.94 6.22
CA GLN A 221 -49.98 29.60 5.76
C GLN A 221 -49.33 28.47 6.60
N PRO A 222 -50.00 27.31 6.77
CA PRO A 222 -49.42 26.18 7.50
C PRO A 222 -48.16 25.66 6.79
N PHE A 223 -47.02 25.65 7.51
CA PHE A 223 -45.73 25.21 6.98
C PHE A 223 -45.35 23.82 7.53
N PRO A 224 -44.90 22.86 6.70
CA PRO A 224 -44.54 21.52 7.14
C PRO A 224 -43.16 21.50 7.82
N VAL A 225 -43.09 22.03 9.04
CA VAL A 225 -41.86 22.20 9.84
C VAL A 225 -41.10 20.88 10.00
N LEU A 226 -41.79 19.79 10.34
CA LEU A 226 -41.15 18.50 10.61
C LEU A 226 -40.45 17.96 9.35
N SER A 227 -41.13 17.96 8.20
CA SER A 227 -40.57 17.47 6.93
C SER A 227 -39.40 18.34 6.46
N PHE A 228 -39.49 19.66 6.57
CA PHE A 228 -38.37 20.56 6.27
C PHE A 228 -37.17 20.33 7.19
N SER A 229 -37.42 20.13 8.49
CA SER A 229 -36.37 19.88 9.48
C SER A 229 -35.66 18.56 9.25
N LEU A 230 -36.41 17.48 8.98
CA LEU A 230 -35.84 16.16 8.66
C LEU A 230 -35.03 16.19 7.37
N LEU A 231 -35.53 16.86 6.33
CA LEU A 231 -34.81 16.99 5.06
C LEU A 231 -33.54 17.84 5.22
N ALA A 232 -33.59 18.91 6.03
CA ALA A 232 -32.42 19.75 6.30
C ALA A 232 -31.36 19.00 7.11
N PHE A 233 -31.78 18.17 8.08
CA PHE A 233 -30.88 17.29 8.82
C PHE A 233 -30.20 16.29 7.89
N LEU A 234 -30.96 15.61 7.02
CA LEU A 234 -30.41 14.68 6.04
C LEU A 234 -29.45 15.37 5.07
N ALA A 235 -29.83 16.53 4.52
CA ALA A 235 -28.99 17.29 3.60
C ALA A 235 -27.68 17.76 4.28
N SER A 236 -27.74 18.15 5.56
CA SER A 236 -26.56 18.50 6.35
C SER A 236 -25.64 17.30 6.58
N ALA A 237 -26.21 16.13 6.92
CA ALA A 237 -25.43 14.89 7.08
C ALA A 237 -24.74 14.48 5.77
N VAL A 238 -25.46 14.55 4.63
CA VAL A 238 -24.90 14.27 3.31
C VAL A 238 -23.81 15.29 2.95
N LEU A 239 -24.02 16.58 3.24
CA LEU A 239 -23.01 17.62 2.99
C LEU A 239 -21.72 17.34 3.77
N LEU A 240 -21.82 17.03 5.07
CA LEU A 240 -20.66 16.73 5.91
C LEU A 240 -19.89 15.50 5.41
N LEU A 241 -20.59 14.41 5.11
CA LEU A 241 -19.97 13.19 4.57
C LEU A 241 -19.31 13.45 3.21
N ALA A 242 -20.02 14.09 2.29
CA ALA A 242 -19.53 14.37 0.94
C ALA A 242 -18.35 15.34 0.95
N ALA A 243 -18.36 16.37 1.81
CA ALA A 243 -17.24 17.28 1.99
C ALA A 243 -16.02 16.56 2.59
N GLY A 244 -16.22 15.70 3.59
CA GLY A 244 -15.16 14.87 4.17
C GLY A 244 -14.50 13.96 3.14
N LEU A 245 -15.30 13.23 2.36
CA LEU A 245 -14.80 12.34 1.29
C LEU A 245 -14.16 13.12 0.14
N HIS A 246 -14.68 14.30 -0.21
CA HIS A 246 -14.04 15.19 -1.19
C HIS A 246 -12.65 15.63 -0.71
N LEU A 247 -12.49 15.98 0.57
CA LEU A 247 -11.20 16.35 1.14
C LEU A 247 -10.24 15.16 1.15
N PHE A 248 -10.71 13.98 1.56
CA PHE A 248 -9.92 12.74 1.53
C PHE A 248 -9.37 12.47 0.13
N HIS A 249 -10.24 12.42 -0.89
CA HIS A 249 -9.81 12.17 -2.27
C HIS A 249 -8.98 13.33 -2.86
N ARG A 250 -9.08 14.55 -2.34
CA ARG A 250 -8.17 15.65 -2.70
C ARG A 250 -6.75 15.38 -2.21
N ILE A 251 -6.59 14.85 -1.00
CA ILE A 251 -5.27 14.46 -0.45
C ILE A 251 -4.73 13.27 -1.26
N GLU A 252 -5.56 12.26 -1.50
CA GLU A 252 -5.20 11.08 -2.29
C GLU A 252 -4.72 11.45 -3.70
N VAL A 253 -5.45 12.32 -4.41
CA VAL A 253 -5.04 12.80 -5.75
C VAL A 253 -3.68 13.50 -5.71
N LYS A 254 -3.40 14.31 -4.67
CA LYS A 254 -2.10 14.98 -4.54
C LYS A 254 -0.96 13.99 -4.32
N MET A 255 -1.16 13.01 -3.45
CA MET A 255 -0.17 11.97 -3.15
C MET A 255 0.14 11.12 -4.39
N LEU A 256 -0.90 10.62 -5.07
CA LEU A 256 -0.75 9.78 -6.26
C LEU A 256 -0.11 10.56 -7.41
N GLN A 257 -0.53 11.80 -7.62
CA GLN A 257 0.06 12.66 -8.66
C GLN A 257 1.53 12.97 -8.39
N GLY A 258 1.90 13.31 -7.14
CA GLY A 258 3.29 13.56 -6.78
C GLY A 258 4.17 12.33 -7.01
N THR A 259 3.66 11.14 -6.69
CA THR A 259 4.37 9.88 -6.90
C THR A 259 4.52 9.54 -8.38
N GLU A 260 3.46 9.71 -9.19
CA GLU A 260 3.52 9.51 -10.64
C GLU A 260 4.56 10.43 -11.29
N GLU A 261 4.60 11.70 -10.89
CA GLU A 261 5.56 12.68 -11.39
C GLU A 261 7.00 12.28 -11.00
N GLN A 262 7.23 11.83 -9.77
CA GLN A 262 8.53 11.30 -9.33
C GLN A 262 8.97 10.09 -10.15
N MET A 263 8.09 9.11 -10.34
CA MET A 263 8.36 7.91 -11.15
C MET A 263 8.65 8.28 -12.60
N ARG A 264 7.94 9.27 -13.16
CA ARG A 264 8.19 9.77 -14.51
C ARG A 264 9.57 10.41 -14.64
N MET A 265 9.99 11.21 -13.65
CA MET A 265 11.33 11.81 -13.64
C MET A 265 12.42 10.74 -13.50
N ALA A 266 12.20 9.75 -12.63
CA ALA A 266 13.07 8.59 -12.48
C ALA A 266 13.21 7.80 -13.79
N ALA A 267 12.11 7.57 -14.52
CA ALA A 267 12.13 6.85 -15.79
C ALA A 267 12.94 7.60 -16.87
N ARG A 268 12.86 8.92 -16.92
CA ARG A 268 13.68 9.75 -17.82
C ARG A 268 15.17 9.63 -17.51
N GLY A 269 15.54 9.70 -16.23
CA GLY A 269 16.93 9.54 -15.80
C GLY A 269 17.52 8.14 -16.01
N LEU A 270 16.70 7.13 -16.37
CA LEU A 270 17.18 5.80 -16.79
C LEU A 270 17.38 5.68 -18.30
N GLN A 271 16.86 6.64 -19.09
CA GLN A 271 16.96 6.67 -20.55
C GLN A 271 18.11 7.58 -21.03
N GLU A 272 18.60 8.46 -20.17
CA GLU A 272 19.78 9.31 -20.35
C GLU A 272 21.07 8.57 -19.94
#